data_AF-A0A1C1CWB1-F1
#
_entry.id   AF-A0A1C1CWB1-F1
#
_cell.length_a   1.000
_cell.length_b   1.000
_cell.length_c   1.000
_cell.angle_alpha   90.00
_cell.angle_beta   90.00
_cell.angle_gamma   90.00
#
_symmetry.space_group_name_H-M   'P 1'
#
loop_
_entity.id
_entity.type
_entity.pdbx_description
1 polymer ?
#
loop_
_entity_poly.entity_id
_entity_poly.type
_entity_poly.pdbx_seq_one_letter_code
_entity_poly.pdbx_strand_id
1 'polypeptide(L)'
;MASKEASSKPFIVSLGDPKYVGEEFLQDFTRDFDFEVLPATNRRETQELLPRLVARGRPIDGFIIRMGTIPYEPFDQDLLGALLPGCKIIASASAGYNEFDVDWMTRNNVW
;
A
#
# COMPACT_ATOMS: atom_id res chain seq x y z
N MET A 1 -5.93 -15.94 28.44
CA MET A 1 -6.73 -16.55 27.34
C MET A 1 -6.43 -15.75 26.09
N ALA A 2 -5.61 -16.28 25.18
CA ALA A 2 -5.38 -15.64 23.88
C ALA A 2 -6.58 -15.97 23.00
N SER A 3 -7.43 -14.97 22.73
CA SER A 3 -8.42 -15.01 21.68
C SER A 3 -7.69 -15.30 20.38
N LYS A 4 -7.94 -16.48 19.82
CA LYS A 4 -7.57 -16.85 18.46
C LYS A 4 -8.44 -15.98 17.56
N GLU A 5 -8.05 -14.74 17.30
CA GLU A 5 -8.66 -13.93 16.25
C GLU A 5 -8.61 -14.78 14.99
N ALA A 6 -9.78 -15.11 14.43
CA ALA A 6 -9.86 -15.71 13.12
C ALA A 6 -9.05 -14.80 12.20
N SER A 7 -7.92 -15.27 11.66
CA SER A 7 -7.02 -14.39 10.92
C SER A 7 -7.81 -13.84 9.73
N SER A 8 -8.15 -12.56 9.78
CA SER A 8 -8.74 -11.87 8.64
C SER A 8 -7.77 -11.97 7.48
N LYS A 9 -8.29 -12.02 6.26
CA LYS A 9 -7.44 -11.88 5.07
C LYS A 9 -6.60 -10.60 5.19
N PRO A 10 -5.31 -10.63 4.83
CA PRO A 10 -4.51 -9.41 4.84
C PRO A 10 -5.13 -8.36 3.93
N PHE A 11 -5.11 -7.11 4.37
CA PHE A 11 -5.66 -5.98 3.64
C PHE A 11 -4.59 -5.31 2.78
N ILE A 12 -4.76 -5.41 1.47
CA ILE A 12 -3.82 -4.91 0.50
C ILE A 12 -4.42 -3.72 -0.24
N VAL A 13 -3.66 -2.64 -0.37
CA VAL A 13 -4.11 -1.44 -1.05
C VAL A 13 -3.21 -1.11 -2.23
N SER A 14 -3.79 -0.86 -3.40
CA SER A 14 -3.03 -0.38 -4.56
C SER A 14 -3.18 1.13 -4.75
N LEU A 15 -2.07 1.82 -4.99
CA LEU A 15 -2.04 3.24 -5.34
C LEU A 15 -2.46 3.44 -6.80
N GLY A 16 -3.72 3.80 -6.98
CA GLY A 16 -4.41 3.89 -8.26
C GLY A 16 -4.75 2.51 -8.85
N ASP A 17 -5.56 2.52 -9.90
CA ASP A 17 -6.12 1.30 -10.50
C ASP A 17 -5.05 0.44 -11.22
N PRO A 18 -4.85 -0.84 -10.84
CA PRO A 18 -3.94 -1.77 -11.51
C PRO A 18 -4.50 -2.31 -12.83
N LYS A 19 -4.99 -1.44 -13.72
CA LYS A 19 -5.70 -1.77 -14.98
C LYS A 19 -5.08 -2.82 -15.93
N TYR A 20 -3.80 -3.14 -15.77
CA TYR A 20 -3.08 -4.05 -16.68
C TYR A 20 -2.85 -5.46 -16.11
N VAL A 21 -3.25 -5.74 -14.87
CA VAL A 21 -3.00 -7.07 -14.26
C VAL A 21 -3.96 -8.16 -14.77
N GLY A 22 -5.09 -7.76 -15.35
CA GLY A 22 -6.14 -8.66 -15.82
C GLY A 22 -7.15 -9.04 -14.74
N GLU A 23 -8.40 -9.26 -15.14
CA GLU A 23 -9.50 -9.56 -14.21
C GLU A 23 -9.33 -10.92 -13.52
N GLU A 24 -8.84 -11.93 -14.24
CA GLU A 24 -8.59 -13.28 -13.70
C GLU A 24 -7.59 -13.22 -12.54
N PHE A 25 -6.49 -12.50 -12.71
CA PHE A 25 -5.50 -12.31 -11.66
C PHE A 25 -6.08 -11.60 -10.44
N LEU A 26 -6.87 -10.53 -10.63
CA LEU A 26 -7.51 -9.83 -9.50
C LEU A 26 -8.53 -10.72 -8.78
N GLN A 27 -9.29 -11.53 -9.52
CA GLN A 27 -10.22 -12.48 -8.92
C GLN A 27 -9.50 -13.51 -8.07
N ASP A 28 -8.40 -14.08 -8.56
CA ASP A 28 -7.60 -15.03 -7.80
C ASP A 28 -6.92 -14.35 -6.60
N PHE A 29 -6.35 -13.16 -6.77
CA PHE A 29 -5.73 -12.39 -5.70
C PHE A 29 -6.71 -12.09 -4.56
N THR A 30 -7.94 -11.68 -4.89
CA THR A 30 -8.98 -11.36 -3.89
C THR A 30 -9.56 -12.58 -3.17
N ARG A 31 -9.21 -13.80 -3.58
CA ARG A 31 -9.51 -15.02 -2.80
C ARG A 31 -8.71 -15.07 -1.51
N ASP A 32 -7.47 -14.62 -1.54
CA ASP A 32 -6.56 -14.71 -0.39
C ASP A 32 -6.40 -13.38 0.35
N PHE A 33 -6.65 -12.26 -0.33
CA PHE A 33 -6.50 -10.91 0.21
C PHE A 33 -7.79 -10.11 0.14
N ASP A 34 -8.01 -9.25 1.13
CA ASP A 34 -8.95 -8.15 0.95
C ASP A 34 -8.23 -7.02 0.22
N PHE A 35 -8.86 -6.46 -0.80
CA PHE A 35 -8.20 -5.54 -1.72
C PHE A 35 -9.01 -4.24 -1.90
N GLU A 36 -8.33 -3.10 -1.84
CA GLU A 36 -8.91 -1.80 -2.19
C GLU A 36 -7.95 -0.99 -3.08
N VAL A 37 -8.50 -0.15 -3.94
CA VAL A 37 -7.73 0.82 -4.72
C VAL A 37 -7.83 2.17 -4.04
N LEU A 38 -6.68 2.79 -3.73
CA LEU A 38 -6.60 4.19 -3.32
C LEU A 38 -6.58 5.05 -4.60
N PRO A 39 -7.64 5.81 -4.93
CA PRO A 39 -7.78 6.47 -6.23
C PRO A 39 -7.03 7.82 -6.29
N ALA A 40 -5.85 7.90 -5.68
CA ALA A 40 -4.98 9.07 -5.77
C ALA A 40 -4.16 9.05 -7.06
N THR A 41 -3.94 10.22 -7.65
CA THR A 41 -3.20 10.39 -8.92
C THR A 41 -1.88 11.14 -8.76
N ASN A 42 -1.63 11.70 -7.57
CA ASN A 42 -0.47 12.52 -7.25
C ASN A 42 -0.19 12.53 -5.74
N ARG A 43 0.97 13.07 -5.35
CA ARG A 43 1.43 13.17 -3.95
C ARG A 43 0.38 13.79 -3.03
N ARG A 44 -0.18 14.95 -3.41
CA ARG A 44 -1.15 15.70 -2.59
C ARG A 44 -2.40 14.87 -2.31
N GLU A 45 -2.97 14.26 -3.35
CA GLU A 45 -4.14 13.39 -3.19
C GLU A 45 -3.84 12.17 -2.32
N THR A 46 -2.65 11.57 -2.46
CA THR A 46 -2.24 10.46 -1.59
C THR A 46 -2.15 10.91 -0.13
N GLN A 47 -1.57 12.08 0.15
CA GLN A 47 -1.49 12.63 1.51
C GLN A 47 -2.86 12.96 2.10
N GLU A 48 -3.85 13.29 1.28
CA GLU A 48 -5.22 13.53 1.74
C GLU A 48 -6.00 12.22 1.95
N LEU A 49 -5.90 11.27 1.02
CA LEU A 49 -6.75 10.08 0.97
C LEU A 49 -6.20 8.92 1.81
N LEU A 50 -4.88 8.73 1.86
CA LEU A 50 -4.28 7.61 2.57
C LEU A 50 -4.54 7.67 4.10
N PRO A 51 -4.35 8.81 4.79
CA PRO A 51 -4.70 8.90 6.21
C PRO A 51 -6.19 8.69 6.47
N ARG A 52 -7.07 9.14 5.56
CA ARG A 52 -8.52 8.90 5.66
C ARG A 52 -8.88 7.43 5.53
N LEU A 53 -8.19 6.69 4.65
CA LEU A 53 -8.36 5.25 4.49
C LEU A 53 -7.93 4.52 5.77
N VAL A 54 -6.74 4.85 6.30
CA VAL A 54 -6.22 4.28 7.55
C VAL A 54 -7.13 4.59 8.74
N ALA A 55 -7.69 5.80 8.81
CA ALA A 55 -8.63 6.21 9.86
C ALA A 55 -9.95 5.41 9.89
N ARG A 56 -10.25 4.60 8.85
CA ARG A 56 -11.38 3.65 8.89
C ARG A 56 -11.18 2.51 9.91
N GLY A 57 -9.98 2.40 10.51
CA GLY A 57 -9.69 1.51 11.63
C GLY A 57 -9.22 0.12 11.23
N ARG A 58 -9.02 -0.13 9.94
CA ARG A 58 -8.46 -1.38 9.43
C ARG A 58 -6.98 -1.18 9.05
N PRO A 59 -6.03 -1.92 9.66
CA PRO A 59 -4.63 -1.88 9.26
C PRO A 59 -4.47 -2.29 7.79
N ILE A 60 -3.67 -1.53 7.04
CA ILE A 60 -3.21 -1.92 5.70
C ILE A 60 -1.97 -2.78 5.93
N ASP A 61 -2.01 -4.05 5.50
CA ASP A 61 -0.93 -5.01 5.71
C ASP A 61 0.15 -4.91 4.60
N GLY A 62 -0.27 -4.53 3.40
CA GLY A 62 0.62 -4.32 2.26
C GLY A 62 0.12 -3.25 1.30
N PHE A 63 1.07 -2.59 0.63
CA PHE A 63 0.80 -1.48 -0.28
C PHE A 63 1.45 -1.72 -1.65
N ILE A 64 0.73 -1.46 -2.73
CA ILE A 64 1.19 -1.70 -4.10
C ILE A 64 1.35 -0.36 -4.82
N ILE A 65 2.55 -0.08 -5.31
CA ILE A 65 2.87 1.09 -6.14
C ILE A 65 3.06 0.63 -7.58
N ARG A 66 2.25 1.19 -8.47
CA ARG A 66 2.30 0.89 -9.90
C ARG A 66 3.41 1.70 -10.57
N MET A 67 3.70 1.36 -11.82
CA MET A 67 4.54 2.19 -12.69
C MET A 67 3.93 3.59 -12.88
N GLY A 68 4.80 4.57 -13.19
CA GLY A 68 4.40 5.96 -13.37
C GLY A 68 4.42 6.75 -12.05
N THR A 69 5.54 6.63 -11.33
CA THR A 69 5.73 7.13 -9.96
C THR A 69 5.92 8.63 -9.85
N ILE A 70 6.45 9.29 -10.89
CA ILE A 70 6.81 10.73 -10.91
C ILE A 70 5.79 11.65 -10.21
N PRO A 71 4.46 11.53 -10.39
CA PRO A 71 3.49 12.41 -9.73
C PRO A 71 3.39 12.27 -8.21
N TYR A 72 3.95 11.21 -7.61
CA TYR A 72 3.87 10.88 -6.20
C TYR A 72 5.17 11.15 -5.44
N GLU A 73 6.32 11.17 -6.14
CA GLU A 73 7.65 11.16 -5.54
C GLU A 73 7.93 12.36 -4.62
N PRO A 74 8.82 12.18 -3.60
CA PRO A 74 9.45 10.93 -3.17
C PRO A 74 8.54 10.04 -2.29
N PHE A 75 8.69 8.72 -2.34
CA PHE A 75 8.03 7.80 -1.42
C PHE A 75 8.79 7.72 -0.09
N ASP A 76 8.51 8.69 0.77
CA ASP A 76 9.19 8.92 2.05
C ASP A 76 8.21 8.89 3.24
N GLN A 77 8.71 9.25 4.42
CA GLN A 77 7.91 9.33 5.64
C GLN A 77 6.70 10.27 5.52
N ASP A 78 6.86 11.39 4.81
CA ASP A 78 5.81 12.41 4.67
C ASP A 78 4.63 11.91 3.82
N LEU A 79 4.90 11.03 2.85
CA LEU A 79 3.86 10.41 2.03
C LEU A 79 3.28 9.13 2.64
N LEU A 80 4.15 8.26 3.15
CA LEU A 80 3.81 6.87 3.48
C LEU A 80 3.73 6.61 4.99
N GLY A 81 4.09 7.57 5.85
CA GLY A 81 4.13 7.39 7.29
C GLY A 81 2.80 6.95 7.91
N ALA A 82 1.68 7.30 7.28
CA ALA A 82 0.35 6.86 7.72
C ALA A 82 0.13 5.34 7.63
N LEU A 83 0.95 4.60 6.87
CA LEU A 83 0.89 3.14 6.77
C LEU A 83 1.42 2.44 8.03
N LEU A 84 2.22 3.12 8.84
CA LEU A 84 2.83 2.56 10.05
C LEU A 84 1.86 2.62 11.24
N PRO A 85 1.95 1.65 12.17
CA PRO A 85 2.88 0.51 12.21
C PRO A 85 2.37 -0.74 11.47
N GLY A 86 1.22 -0.66 10.79
CA GLY A 86 0.50 -1.81 10.23
C GLY A 86 1.18 -2.44 9.00
N CYS A 87 1.51 -1.62 8.01
CA CYS A 87 2.02 -2.10 6.72
C CYS A 87 3.42 -2.68 6.86
N LYS A 88 3.63 -3.88 6.30
CA LYS A 88 4.90 -4.61 6.37
C LYS A 88 5.62 -4.74 5.03
N ILE A 89 4.90 -4.58 3.93
CA ILE A 89 5.43 -4.74 2.59
C ILE A 89 4.93 -3.63 1.65
N ILE A 90 5.85 -3.06 0.88
CA ILE A 90 5.55 -2.14 -0.22
C ILE A 90 6.10 -2.74 -1.51
N ALA A 91 5.20 -3.22 -2.36
CA ALA A 91 5.58 -3.78 -3.66
C ALA A 91 5.52 -2.70 -4.74
N SER A 92 6.61 -2.51 -5.49
CA SER A 92 6.66 -1.56 -6.62
C SER A 92 6.76 -2.30 -7.95
N ALA A 93 6.05 -1.78 -8.97
CA ALA A 93 6.20 -2.22 -10.36
C ALA A 93 7.32 -1.45 -11.11
N SER A 94 7.99 -0.49 -10.48
CA SER A 94 9.17 0.18 -11.03
C SER A 94 10.40 -0.74 -11.03
N ALA A 95 11.26 -0.62 -12.04
CA ALA A 95 12.56 -1.30 -12.05
C ALA A 95 13.62 -0.57 -11.22
N GLY A 96 13.51 0.75 -11.12
CA GLY A 96 14.30 1.59 -10.23
C GLY A 96 13.60 1.78 -8.88
N TYR A 97 14.36 2.26 -7.90
CA TYR A 97 13.85 2.53 -6.55
C TYR A 97 14.43 3.81 -5.93
N ASN A 98 15.00 4.71 -6.73
CA ASN A 98 15.62 5.95 -6.22
C ASN A 98 14.61 6.91 -5.60
N GLU A 99 13.35 6.78 -5.99
CA GLU A 99 12.23 7.55 -5.47
C GLU A 99 11.77 7.06 -4.08
N PHE A 100 12.26 5.92 -3.59
CA PHE A 100 11.90 5.36 -2.29
C PHE A 100 12.96 5.65 -1.23
N ASP A 101 12.55 6.15 -0.07
CA ASP A 101 13.42 6.25 1.11
C ASP A 101 13.58 4.87 1.78
N VAL A 102 14.41 4.01 1.17
CA VAL A 102 14.65 2.63 1.60
C VAL A 102 15.20 2.55 3.02
N ASP A 103 16.02 3.52 3.43
CA ASP A 103 16.57 3.59 4.78
C ASP A 103 15.48 3.86 5.83
N TRP A 104 14.56 4.80 5.54
CA TRP A 104 13.39 5.02 6.38
C TRP A 104 12.47 3.80 6.43
N MET A 105 12.18 3.17 5.29
CA MET A 105 11.33 1.98 5.23
C MET A 105 11.90 0.83 6.06
N THR A 106 13.17 0.49 5.84
CA THR A 106 13.86 -0.60 6.55
C THR A 106 13.92 -0.36 8.05
N ARG A 107 14.22 0.88 8.50
CA ARG A 107 14.21 1.23 9.94
C ARG A 107 12.84 1.07 10.59
N ASN A 108 11.75 1.14 9.82
CA ASN A 108 10.38 0.97 10.30
C ASN A 108 9.83 -0.44 10.06
N ASN A 109 10.67 -1.42 9.70
CA ASN A 109 10.30 -2.80 9.39
C ASN A 109 9.30 -2.92 8.23
N VAL A 110 9.48 -2.08 7.21
CA VAL A 110 8.79 -2.17 5.92
C VAL A 110 9.79 -2.70 4.89
N TRP A 111 9.38 -3.73 4.16
CA TRP A 111 10.15 -4.38 3.10
C TRP A 111 9.66 -4.03 1.71
#